data_AF-A0A1X4I699-F1
#
_entry.id   AF-A0A1X4I699-F1
#
_cell.length_a   1.000
_cell.length_b   1.000
_cell.length_c   1.000
_cell.angle_alpha   90.00
_cell.angle_beta   90.00
_cell.angle_gamma   90.00
#
_symmetry.space_group_name_H-M   'P 1'
#
loop_
_entity.id
_entity.type
_entity.pdbx_description
1 polymer ?
#
loop_
_entity_poly.entity_id
_entity_poly.type
_entity_poly.pdbx_seq_one_letter_code
_entity_poly.pdbx_strand_id
1 'polypeptide(L)'
;MRARARLPDCVLVDNPAWERGMGTSLRAGLDSLAGAGARAALVSLVDQPGIGPEAVARVLGAYASPDSLVSASYDGVRGHPVLFGAAHWAGIGATATGDRGARAYLKEHTERLVLVECGDVAEAYDIDTEADLAHLE
;
A
#
# COMPACT_ATOMS: atom_id res chain seq x y z
N MET A 1 -21.30 7.77 -12.30
CA MET A 1 -22.23 7.50 -11.17
C MET A 1 -21.44 7.62 -9.87
N ARG A 2 -21.84 8.48 -8.91
CA ARG A 2 -21.24 8.48 -7.56
C ARG A 2 -22.08 7.56 -6.68
N ALA A 3 -21.50 6.43 -6.26
CA ALA A 3 -22.15 5.49 -5.35
C ALA A 3 -21.36 5.42 -4.04
N ARG A 4 -22.05 5.17 -2.93
CA ARG A 4 -21.41 4.99 -1.62
C ARG A 4 -20.99 3.53 -1.47
N ALA A 5 -19.70 3.29 -1.28
CA ALA A 5 -19.20 1.97 -0.90
C ALA A 5 -19.68 1.61 0.51
N ARG A 6 -20.12 0.36 0.70
CA ARG A 6 -20.40 -0.20 2.04
C ARG A 6 -19.18 -1.01 2.46
N LEU A 7 -18.49 -0.57 3.50
CA LEU A 7 -17.26 -1.17 4.02
C LEU A 7 -17.47 -1.56 5.50
N PRO A 8 -18.36 -2.52 5.80
CA PRO A 8 -18.78 -2.81 7.17
C PRO A 8 -17.64 -3.32 8.07
N ASP A 9 -16.62 -3.94 7.47
CA ASP A 9 -15.46 -4.51 8.17
C ASP A 9 -14.23 -3.60 8.12
N CYS A 10 -14.40 -2.33 7.72
CA CYS A 10 -13.32 -1.35 7.64
C CYS A 10 -13.50 -0.25 8.69
N VAL A 11 -12.39 0.14 9.31
CA VAL A 11 -12.31 1.38 10.09
C VAL A 11 -11.98 2.52 9.13
N LEU A 12 -12.82 3.55 9.11
CA LEU A 12 -12.57 4.74 8.30
C LEU A 12 -11.63 5.69 9.06
N VAL A 13 -10.57 6.12 8.39
CA VAL A 13 -9.62 7.11 8.89
C VAL A 13 -9.75 8.36 8.04
N ASP A 14 -10.21 9.45 8.64
CA ASP A 14 -10.32 10.74 7.96
C ASP A 14 -8.96 11.44 7.92
N ASN A 15 -8.57 11.92 6.73
CA ASN A 15 -7.38 12.74 6.55
C ASN A 15 -7.82 14.17 6.17
N PRO A 16 -7.97 15.08 7.15
CA PRO A 16 -8.37 16.46 6.86
C PRO A 16 -7.30 17.25 6.11
N ALA A 17 -6.07 16.73 6.02
CA ALA A 17 -4.94 17.35 5.35
C ALA A 17 -4.65 16.74 3.96
N TRP A 18 -5.66 16.16 3.30
CA TRP A 18 -5.52 15.52 1.98
C TRP A 18 -4.94 16.46 0.90
N GLU A 19 -5.26 17.76 0.97
CA GLU A 19 -4.75 18.77 0.03
C GLU A 19 -3.22 18.93 0.09
N ARG A 20 -2.57 18.45 1.15
CA ARG A 20 -1.12 18.47 1.31
C ARG A 20 -0.42 17.27 0.65
N GLY A 21 -1.14 16.48 -0.14
CA GLY A 21 -0.64 15.37 -0.95
C GLY A 21 -0.77 13.99 -0.30
N MET A 22 -0.65 12.93 -1.11
CA MET A 22 -0.91 11.54 -0.69
C MET A 22 -0.11 11.06 0.53
N GLY A 23 1.06 11.65 0.80
CA GLY A 23 1.86 11.34 1.97
C GLY A 23 1.10 11.56 3.28
N THR A 24 0.18 12.53 3.32
CA THR A 24 -0.63 12.78 4.53
C THR A 24 -1.65 11.67 4.78
N SER A 25 -2.18 11.06 3.72
CA SER A 25 -3.13 9.94 3.83
C SER A 25 -2.45 8.68 4.35
N LEU A 26 -1.27 8.34 3.82
CA LEU A 26 -0.49 7.21 4.31
C LEU A 26 -0.16 7.36 5.79
N ARG A 27 0.26 8.56 6.21
CA ARG A 27 0.54 8.84 7.64
C ARG A 27 -0.69 8.67 8.51
N ALA A 28 -1.82 9.26 8.12
CA ALA A 28 -3.06 9.10 8.87
C ALA A 28 -3.43 7.61 9.05
N GLY A 29 -3.29 6.80 7.99
CA GLY A 29 -3.49 5.36 8.04
C GLY A 29 -2.54 4.66 9.02
N LEU A 30 -1.23 4.89 8.92
CA LEU A 30 -0.24 4.26 9.82
C LEU A 30 -0.41 4.71 11.28
N ASP A 31 -0.65 6.00 11.52
CA ASP A 31 -0.87 6.56 12.85
C ASP A 31 -2.14 5.99 13.50
N SER A 32 -3.17 5.67 12.71
CA SER A 32 -4.39 5.02 13.23
C SER A 32 -4.16 3.61 13.79
N LEU A 33 -3.08 2.94 13.37
CA LEU A 33 -2.69 1.62 13.86
C LEU A 33 -1.84 1.70 15.14
N ALA A 34 -1.37 2.90 15.52
CA ALA A 34 -0.59 3.10 16.72
C ALA A 34 -1.43 2.73 17.96
N GLY A 35 -0.87 1.90 18.84
CA GLY A 35 -1.55 1.42 20.05
C GLY A 35 -2.56 0.28 19.83
N ALA A 36 -2.87 -0.09 18.58
CA ALA A 36 -3.75 -1.23 18.28
C ALA A 36 -3.04 -2.61 18.41
N GLY A 37 -1.74 -2.63 18.66
CA GLY A 37 -0.94 -3.86 18.72
C GLY A 37 -0.64 -4.49 17.35
N ALA A 38 -0.97 -3.79 16.26
CA ALA A 38 -0.62 -4.21 14.89
C ALA A 38 0.90 -4.24 14.71
N ARG A 39 1.41 -5.29 14.04
CA ARG A 39 2.85 -5.53 13.87
C ARG A 39 3.36 -5.19 12.47
N ALA A 40 2.45 -5.01 11.53
CA ALA A 40 2.70 -4.59 10.16
C ALA A 40 1.42 -3.99 9.57
N ALA A 41 1.60 -3.19 8.53
CA ALA A 41 0.53 -2.65 7.70
C ALA A 41 0.80 -3.07 6.25
N LEU A 42 -0.19 -3.68 5.60
CA LEU A 42 -0.14 -3.98 4.17
C LEU A 42 -0.99 -2.93 3.44
N VAL A 43 -0.36 -2.20 2.53
CA VAL A 43 -0.93 -1.05 1.83
C VAL A 43 -1.17 -1.42 0.38
N SER A 44 -2.40 -1.24 -0.07
CA SER A 44 -2.84 -1.37 -1.45
C SER A 44 -3.40 -0.05 -1.95
N LEU A 45 -3.41 0.14 -3.27
CA LEU A 45 -4.10 1.26 -3.90
C LEU A 45 -5.53 0.87 -4.28
N VAL A 46 -6.43 1.85 -4.28
CA VAL A 46 -7.86 1.61 -4.52
C VAL A 46 -8.23 1.59 -6.00
N ASP A 47 -7.35 2.11 -6.85
CA ASP A 47 -7.43 2.19 -8.30
C ASP A 47 -6.77 0.99 -9.01
N GLN A 48 -6.29 -0.01 -8.25
CA GLN A 48 -5.67 -1.24 -8.78
C GLN A 48 -6.52 -2.50 -8.52
N PRO A 49 -7.70 -2.64 -9.15
CA PRO A 49 -8.62 -3.74 -8.89
C PRO A 49 -8.12 -5.10 -9.41
N GLY A 50 -7.14 -5.13 -10.32
CA GLY A 50 -6.47 -6.35 -10.77
C GLY A 50 -5.59 -7.02 -9.71
N ILE A 51 -5.41 -6.37 -8.55
CA ILE A 51 -4.68 -6.92 -7.40
C ILE A 51 -5.65 -7.60 -6.44
N GLY A 52 -5.69 -8.93 -6.50
CA GLY A 52 -6.60 -9.76 -5.72
C GLY A 52 -6.04 -10.27 -4.38
N PRO A 53 -6.85 -11.08 -3.65
CA PRO A 53 -6.46 -11.65 -2.36
C PRO A 53 -5.24 -12.58 -2.44
N GLU A 54 -4.98 -13.19 -3.59
CA GLU A 54 -3.81 -14.08 -3.79
C GLU A 54 -2.49 -13.31 -3.71
N ALA A 55 -2.38 -12.16 -4.39
CA ALA A 55 -1.22 -11.28 -4.31
C ALA A 55 -1.04 -10.71 -2.89
N VAL A 56 -2.14 -10.33 -2.23
CA VAL A 56 -2.13 -9.88 -0.83
C VAL A 56 -1.61 -10.98 0.10
N ALA A 57 -2.13 -12.20 -0.03
CA ALA A 57 -1.69 -13.34 0.78
C ALA A 57 -0.21 -13.68 0.55
N ARG A 58 0.27 -13.58 -0.69
CA ARG A 58 1.66 -13.85 -1.04
C ARG A 58 2.63 -12.85 -0.42
N VAL A 59 2.32 -11.55 -0.50
CA VAL A 59 3.13 -10.49 0.14
C VAL A 59 3.06 -10.61 1.66
N LEU A 60 1.87 -10.89 2.22
CA LEU A 60 1.70 -11.09 3.65
C LEU A 60 2.50 -12.30 4.16
N GLY A 61 2.58 -13.38 3.37
CA GLY A 61 3.33 -14.59 3.72
C GLY A 61 4.85 -14.39 3.86
N ALA A 62 5.39 -13.30 3.30
CA ALA A 62 6.80 -12.92 3.44
C ALA A 62 7.06 -12.07 4.70
N TYR A 63 6.04 -11.74 5.50
CA TYR A 63 6.23 -11.09 6.79
C TYR A 63 6.98 -12.02 7.77
N ALA A 64 8.12 -11.56 8.28
CA ALA A 64 8.92 -12.30 9.25
C ALA A 64 8.98 -11.62 10.62
N SER A 65 8.99 -10.29 10.67
CA SER A 65 9.17 -9.50 11.89
C SER A 65 8.69 -8.06 11.72
N PRO A 66 8.60 -7.26 12.80
CA PRO A 66 8.34 -5.82 12.71
C PRO A 66 9.34 -5.03 11.84
N ASP A 67 10.49 -5.59 11.48
CA ASP A 67 11.50 -5.01 10.57
C ASP A 67 11.32 -5.47 9.11
N SER A 68 10.23 -6.18 8.79
CA SER A 68 9.94 -6.62 7.42
C SER A 68 9.52 -5.44 6.56
N LEU A 69 10.17 -5.32 5.40
CA LEU A 69 9.82 -4.38 4.35
C LEU A 69 9.66 -5.18 3.05
N VAL A 70 8.42 -5.37 2.62
CA VAL A 70 8.10 -6.29 1.52
C VAL A 70 7.23 -5.58 0.50
N SER A 71 7.47 -5.80 -0.79
CA SER A 71 6.64 -5.27 -1.86
C SER A 71 6.33 -6.36 -2.87
N ALA A 72 5.13 -6.36 -3.42
CA ALA A 72 4.89 -7.11 -4.65
C ALA A 72 5.84 -6.61 -5.76
N SER A 73 6.17 -7.51 -6.68
CA SER A 73 6.78 -7.18 -7.96
C SER A 73 6.00 -7.82 -9.11
N TYR A 74 6.13 -7.20 -10.27
CA TYR A 74 5.56 -7.64 -11.53
C TYR A 74 6.68 -7.53 -12.56
N ASP A 75 7.16 -8.66 -13.04
CA ASP A 75 8.37 -8.77 -13.88
C ASP A 75 9.59 -8.10 -13.22
N GLY A 76 9.75 -8.26 -11.91
CA GLY A 76 10.83 -7.66 -11.12
C GLY A 76 10.67 -6.15 -10.87
N VAL A 77 9.62 -5.51 -11.37
CA VAL A 77 9.31 -4.11 -11.09
C VAL A 77 8.45 -4.03 -9.83
N ARG A 78 8.93 -3.26 -8.85
CA ARG A 78 8.23 -3.04 -7.57
C ARG A 78 6.85 -2.41 -7.78
N GLY A 79 5.81 -3.01 -7.21
CA GLY A 79 4.42 -2.53 -7.20
C GLY A 79 3.72 -2.74 -5.84
N HIS A 80 2.41 -2.50 -5.80
CA HIS A 80 1.58 -2.82 -4.62
C HIS A 80 1.05 -4.27 -4.69
N PRO A 81 0.66 -4.87 -3.56
CA PRO A 81 0.68 -4.30 -2.21
C PRO A 81 2.09 -4.18 -1.64
N VAL A 82 2.26 -3.25 -0.69
CA VAL A 82 3.51 -3.05 0.06
C VAL A 82 3.22 -3.29 1.54
N LEU A 83 3.99 -4.18 2.16
CA LEU A 83 3.94 -4.46 3.58
C LEU A 83 5.06 -3.73 4.31
N PHE A 84 4.65 -2.94 5.31
CA PHE A 84 5.51 -2.19 6.21
C PHE A 84 5.39 -2.78 7.62
N GLY A 85 6.44 -3.44 8.10
CA GLY A 85 6.58 -3.80 9.50
C GLY A 85 6.56 -2.56 10.39
N ALA A 86 6.08 -2.72 11.63
CA ALA A 86 5.86 -1.60 12.55
C ALA A 86 7.12 -0.77 12.87
N ALA A 87 8.33 -1.35 12.74
CA ALA A 87 9.58 -0.62 12.93
C ALA A 87 9.82 0.48 11.87
N HIS A 88 9.15 0.40 10.72
CA HIS A 88 9.31 1.34 9.61
C HIS A 88 8.37 2.54 9.68
N TRP A 89 7.26 2.47 10.44
CA TRP A 89 6.19 3.46 10.36
C TRP A 89 6.64 4.88 10.73
N ALA A 90 7.46 5.02 11.79
CA ALA A 90 7.99 6.32 12.19
C ALA A 90 8.89 6.94 11.11
N GLY A 91 9.74 6.13 10.46
CA GLY A 91 10.61 6.58 9.37
C GLY A 91 9.83 6.96 8.11
N ILE A 92 8.78 6.19 7.78
CA ILE A 92 7.85 6.54 6.70
C ILE A 92 7.13 7.84 7.04
N GLY A 93 6.64 8.01 8.27
CA GLY A 93 5.94 9.21 8.70
C GLY A 93 6.78 10.49 8.60
N ALA A 94 8.08 10.39 8.85
CA ALA A 94 9.02 11.50 8.71
C ALA A 94 9.25 11.92 7.24
N THR A 95 9.15 10.98 6.29
CA THR A 95 9.51 11.19 4.88
C THR A 95 8.30 11.34 3.95
N ALA A 96 7.12 10.82 4.34
CA ALA A 96 5.87 10.87 3.59
C ALA A 96 5.25 12.28 3.57
N THR A 97 5.79 13.14 2.72
CA THR A 97 5.36 14.53 2.53
C THR A 97 4.98 14.79 1.08
N GLY A 98 4.00 15.70 0.86
CA GLY A 98 3.51 15.99 -0.48
C GLY A 98 3.00 14.73 -1.18
N ASP A 99 3.33 14.60 -2.46
CA ASP A 99 2.87 13.50 -3.30
C ASP A 99 3.81 12.27 -3.29
N ARG A 100 4.70 12.16 -2.29
CA ARG A 100 5.76 11.14 -2.31
C ARG A 100 5.37 9.82 -1.66
N GLY A 101 4.29 9.76 -0.88
CA GLY A 101 3.90 8.54 -0.15
C GLY A 101 5.10 7.91 0.59
N ALA A 102 5.24 6.58 0.53
CA ALA A 102 6.41 5.86 1.03
C ALA A 102 7.58 5.77 0.01
N ARG A 103 7.48 6.37 -1.17
CA ARG A 103 8.42 6.13 -2.29
C ARG A 103 9.86 6.50 -1.93
N ALA A 104 10.06 7.63 -1.24
CA ALA A 104 11.37 8.07 -0.80
C ALA A 104 11.97 7.09 0.23
N TYR A 105 11.18 6.70 1.24
CA TYR A 105 11.57 5.75 2.26
C TYR A 105 12.00 4.40 1.66
N LEU A 106 11.19 3.85 0.75
CA LEU A 106 11.48 2.59 0.06
C LEU A 106 12.77 2.65 -0.76
N LYS A 107 13.02 3.78 -1.43
CA LYS A 107 14.25 3.97 -2.21
C LYS A 107 15.49 3.96 -1.31
N GLU A 108 15.41 4.59 -0.15
CA GLU A 108 16.51 4.64 0.84
C GLU A 108 16.79 3.28 1.49
N HIS A 109 15.83 2.36 1.50
CA HIS A 109 15.93 1.03 2.14
C HIS A 109 15.87 -0.11 1.11
N THR A 110 16.29 0.15 -0.13
CA THR A 110 16.21 -0.82 -1.23
C THR A 110 16.96 -2.11 -0.90
N GLU A 111 18.03 -2.04 -0.11
CA GLU A 111 18.83 -3.20 0.32
C GLU A 111 18.11 -4.13 1.30
N ARG A 112 17.07 -3.63 1.99
CA ARG A 112 16.24 -4.42 2.92
C ARG A 112 14.90 -4.82 2.32
N LEU A 113 14.56 -4.23 1.17
CA LEU A 113 13.29 -4.47 0.51
C LEU A 113 13.27 -5.87 -0.11
N VAL A 114 12.36 -6.70 0.37
CA VAL A 114 12.07 -7.99 -0.24
C VAL A 114 11.02 -7.80 -1.34
N LEU A 115 11.34 -8.25 -2.55
CA LEU A 115 10.39 -8.30 -3.66
C LEU A 115 9.75 -9.68 -3.75
N VAL A 116 8.42 -9.71 -3.86
CA VAL A 116 7.61 -10.92 -4.00
C VAL A 116 6.93 -10.87 -5.35
N GLU A 117 7.32 -11.73 -6.27
CA GLU A 117 6.74 -11.75 -7.61
C GLU A 117 5.28 -12.19 -7.57
N CYS A 118 4.41 -11.43 -8.25
CA CYS A 118 2.96 -11.61 -8.26
C CYS A 118 2.36 -11.56 -9.68
N GLY A 119 3.17 -11.45 -10.74
CA GLY A 119 2.67 -11.33 -12.13
C GLY A 119 1.88 -12.52 -12.66
N ASP A 120 1.93 -13.67 -11.98
CA ASP A 120 1.12 -14.87 -12.27
C ASP A 120 -0.26 -14.87 -11.58
N VAL A 121 -0.51 -13.97 -10.62
CA VAL A 121 -1.75 -13.93 -9.81
C VAL A 121 -2.42 -12.57 -9.74
N ALA A 122 -1.82 -11.54 -10.31
CA ALA A 122 -2.37 -10.19 -10.32
C ALA A 122 -1.88 -9.38 -11.51
N GLU A 123 -2.73 -8.45 -11.93
CA GLU A 123 -2.43 -7.45 -12.95
C GLU A 123 -2.39 -6.07 -12.29
N ALA A 124 -1.23 -5.42 -12.32
CA ALA A 124 -1.00 -4.15 -11.64
C ALA A 124 -1.32 -2.93 -12.52
N TYR A 125 -2.48 -2.93 -13.17
CA TYR A 125 -2.98 -1.75 -13.90
C TYR A 125 -3.69 -0.77 -12.96
N ASP A 126 -3.60 0.51 -13.28
CA ASP A 126 -4.32 1.60 -12.60
C ASP A 126 -5.58 1.97 -13.41
N ILE A 127 -6.66 2.35 -12.71
CA ILE A 127 -7.88 2.89 -13.32
C ILE A 127 -7.95 4.40 -13.04
N ASP A 128 -7.29 5.20 -13.88
CA ASP A 128 -7.22 6.67 -13.75
C ASP A 128 -8.23 7.39 -14.66
N THR A 129 -8.52 6.78 -15.80
CA THR A 129 -9.33 7.34 -16.89
C THR A 129 -10.45 6.38 -17.27
N GLU A 130 -11.44 6.90 -18.00
CA GLU A 130 -12.54 6.07 -18.51
C GLU A 130 -12.05 4.98 -19.48
N ALA A 131 -10.98 5.24 -20.23
CA ALA A 131 -10.41 4.25 -21.14
C ALA A 131 -9.83 3.04 -20.40
N ASP A 132 -9.33 3.24 -19.18
CA ASP A 132 -8.73 2.18 -18.37
C ASP A 132 -9.77 1.16 -17.89
N LEU A 133 -11.07 1.51 -17.91
CA LEU A 133 -12.15 0.58 -17.57
C LEU A 133 -12.20 -0.66 -18.46
N ALA A 134 -11.61 -0.61 -19.66
CA ALA A 134 -11.47 -1.78 -20.53
C ALA A 134 -10.66 -2.92 -19.88
N HIS A 135 -9.85 -2.63 -18.85
CA HIS A 135 -9.15 -3.66 -18.07
C HIS A 135 -10.07 -4.47 -17.14
N LEU A 136 -11.35 -4.06 -16.97
CA LEU A 136 -12.34 -4.71 -16.11
C LEU A 136 -13.36 -5.56 -16.88
N GLU A 137 -13.25 -5.62 -18.21
CA GLU A 137 -14.13 -6.39 -19.10
C GLU A 137 -13.60 -7.80 -19.37
#